data_AF-A0A1E7H4G2-F1
#
_entry.id   AF-A0A1E7H4G2-F1
#
_cell.length_a   1.000
_cell.length_b   1.000
_cell.length_c   1.000
_cell.angle_alpha   90.00
_cell.angle_beta   90.00
_cell.angle_gamma   90.00
#
_symmetry.space_group_name_H-M   'P 1'
#
loop_
_entity.id
_entity.type
_entity.pdbx_description
1 polymer ?
#
loop_
_entity_poly.entity_id
_entity_poly.type
_entity_poly.pdbx_seq_one_letter_code
_entity_poly.pdbx_strand_id
1 'polypeptide(L)'
;MNKRVRKENDWAEYYDDRNILDEITDESVYLSLGDHLREDILSGKRKRKLKNITIKINPFHITAIKKLATMKSIPYQTLIRHWLAEEIKKELELVER
;
A
#
# COMPACT_ATOMS: atom_id res chain seq x y z
N MET A 1 -5.04 -24.99 34.20
CA MET A 1 -4.82 -24.78 32.75
C MET A 1 -4.82 -23.29 32.46
N ASN A 2 -3.64 -22.67 32.33
CA ASN A 2 -3.53 -21.22 32.11
C ASN A 2 -3.64 -20.91 30.61
N LYS A 3 -4.74 -20.23 30.22
CA LYS A 3 -4.91 -19.66 28.87
C LYS A 3 -3.88 -18.54 28.67
N ARG A 4 -2.88 -18.77 27.82
CA ARG A 4 -2.01 -17.72 27.28
C ARG A 4 -2.85 -16.90 26.30
N VAL A 5 -3.28 -15.71 26.72
CA VAL A 5 -3.85 -14.70 25.82
C VAL A 5 -2.69 -14.22 24.94
N ARG A 6 -2.67 -14.64 23.67
CA ARG A 6 -1.83 -14.02 22.65
C ARG A 6 -2.32 -12.58 22.53
N LYS A 7 -1.49 -11.60 22.90
CA LYS A 7 -1.70 -10.20 22.48
C LYS A 7 -1.70 -10.21 20.96
N GLU A 8 -2.87 -10.12 20.35
CA GLU A 8 -2.96 -9.63 18.97
C GLU A 8 -2.36 -8.24 19.00
N ASN A 9 -1.23 -8.06 18.31
CA ASN A 9 -0.62 -6.75 18.18
C ASN A 9 -1.65 -5.84 17.49
N ASP A 10 -2.12 -4.82 18.20
CA ASP A 10 -3.00 -3.81 17.65
C ASP A 10 -2.18 -2.85 16.78
N TRP A 11 -1.92 -3.31 15.56
CA TRP A 11 -1.18 -2.54 14.57
C TRP A 11 -1.91 -1.24 14.20
N ALA A 12 -3.24 -1.19 14.35
CA ALA A 12 -4.00 0.00 14.00
C ALA A 12 -3.69 1.17 14.93
N GLU A 13 -3.66 0.93 16.24
CA GLU A 13 -3.25 1.92 17.26
C GLU A 13 -1.78 2.34 17.06
N TYR A 14 -0.91 1.39 16.72
CA TYR A 14 0.51 1.67 16.44
C TYR A 14 0.73 2.65 15.28
N TYR A 15 -0.01 2.46 14.17
CA TYR A 15 0.10 3.31 12.98
C TYR A 15 -0.70 4.62 13.08
N ASP A 16 -1.63 4.74 14.03
CA ASP A 16 -2.40 5.97 14.26
C ASP A 16 -1.64 6.95 15.19
N ASP A 17 -0.94 6.44 16.22
CA ASP A 17 -0.36 7.26 17.30
C ASP A 17 1.13 7.61 17.12
N ARG A 18 1.87 6.91 16.25
CA ARG A 18 3.32 7.15 16.05
C ARG A 18 3.64 7.72 14.67
N ASN A 19 4.64 8.60 14.60
CA ASN A 19 5.16 9.12 13.33
C ASN A 19 6.07 8.08 12.64
N ILE A 20 5.47 7.03 12.07
CA ILE A 20 6.18 5.87 11.50
C ILE A 20 7.07 6.24 10.30
N LEU A 21 6.93 7.46 9.76
CA LEU A 21 7.80 7.99 8.71
C LEU A 21 9.29 8.01 9.13
N ASP A 22 9.56 8.18 10.43
CA ASP A 22 10.93 8.18 10.97
C ASP A 22 11.49 6.76 11.22
N GLU A 23 10.65 5.73 11.09
CA GLU A 23 11.00 4.31 11.32
C GLU A 23 11.20 3.51 10.03
N ILE A 24 11.02 4.14 8.86
CA ILE A 24 11.23 3.48 7.56
C ILE A 24 12.73 3.29 7.35
N THR A 25 13.20 2.05 7.40
CA THR A 25 14.57 1.67 7.05
C THR A 25 14.68 1.34 5.56
N ASP A 26 15.78 1.76 4.94
CA ASP A 26 16.10 1.57 3.50
C ASP A 26 16.54 0.12 3.16
N GLU A 27 16.01 -0.87 3.87
CA GLU A 27 16.39 -2.27 3.67
C GLU A 27 15.65 -2.88 2.48
N SER A 28 16.37 -3.67 1.67
CA SER A 28 15.81 -4.31 0.48
C SER A 28 14.79 -5.40 0.84
N VAL A 29 13.50 -5.09 0.69
CA VAL A 29 12.44 -6.06 0.89
C VAL A 29 12.23 -6.86 -0.40
N TYR A 30 12.48 -8.18 -0.36
CA TYR A 30 12.19 -9.06 -1.48
C TYR A 30 10.67 -9.19 -1.67
N LEU A 31 10.12 -8.52 -2.68
CA LEU A 31 8.71 -8.61 -3.06
C LEU A 31 8.43 -9.95 -3.77
N SER A 32 8.22 -11.01 -2.99
CA SER A 32 7.65 -12.25 -3.53
C SER A 32 6.12 -12.13 -3.62
N LEU A 33 5.57 -12.32 -4.82
CA LEU A 33 4.14 -12.61 -4.97
C LEU A 33 3.88 -13.95 -4.29
N GLY A 34 3.05 -13.99 -3.25
CA GLY A 34 2.67 -15.25 -2.61
C GLY A 34 2.17 -16.24 -3.66
N ASP A 35 2.65 -17.48 -3.59
CA ASP A 35 2.52 -18.48 -4.67
C ASP A 35 1.08 -18.67 -5.15
N HIS A 36 0.12 -18.63 -4.23
CA HIS A 36 -1.31 -18.71 -4.54
C HIS A 36 -1.83 -17.54 -5.41
N LEU A 37 -1.36 -16.31 -5.18
CA LEU A 37 -1.75 -15.14 -5.99
C LEU A 37 -1.18 -15.25 -7.40
N ARG A 38 0.04 -15.79 -7.54
CA ARG A 38 0.69 -16.03 -8.83
C ARG A 38 -0.06 -17.09 -9.63
N GLU A 39 -0.41 -18.21 -9.00
CA GLU A 39 -1.22 -19.28 -9.61
C GLU A 39 -2.61 -18.78 -10.03
N ASP A 40 -3.27 -17.96 -9.22
CA ASP A 40 -4.57 -17.37 -9.55
C ASP A 40 -4.51 -16.37 -10.73
N ILE A 41 -3.38 -15.66 -10.89
CA ILE A 41 -3.14 -14.77 -12.02
C ILE A 41 -2.93 -15.59 -13.30
N LEU A 42 -2.06 -16.61 -13.26
CA LEU A 42 -1.71 -17.41 -14.43
C LEU A 42 -2.86 -18.33 -14.88
N SER A 43 -3.62 -18.88 -13.94
CA SER A 43 -4.75 -19.77 -14.22
C SER A 43 -6.00 -19.03 -14.71
N GLY A 44 -6.02 -17.69 -14.68
CA GLY A 44 -7.17 -16.88 -15.07
C GLY A 44 -8.40 -17.04 -14.17
N LYS A 45 -8.30 -17.83 -13.08
CA LYS A 45 -9.38 -18.06 -12.10
C LYS A 45 -9.77 -16.78 -11.35
N ARG A 46 -8.89 -15.79 -11.34
CA ARG A 46 -9.10 -14.51 -10.67
C ARG A 46 -10.23 -13.69 -11.32
N LYS A 47 -11.44 -13.79 -10.75
CA LYS A 47 -12.61 -12.98 -11.17
C LYS A 47 -12.48 -11.48 -10.84
N ARG A 48 -11.71 -11.09 -9.82
CA ARG A 48 -11.51 -9.67 -9.42
C ARG A 48 -10.02 -9.30 -9.36
N LYS A 49 -9.62 -8.37 -10.23
CA LYS A 49 -8.23 -7.92 -10.40
C LYS A 49 -7.74 -6.94 -9.32
N LEU A 50 -8.63 -6.36 -8.52
CA LEU A 50 -8.32 -5.34 -7.52
C LEU A 50 -8.82 -5.74 -6.13
N LYS A 51 -8.05 -5.37 -5.10
CA LYS A 51 -8.43 -5.49 -3.69
C LYS A 51 -8.77 -4.10 -3.16
N ASN A 52 -9.84 -3.99 -2.37
CA ASN A 52 -10.18 -2.74 -1.70
C ASN A 52 -9.30 -2.58 -0.46
N ILE A 53 -8.74 -1.39 -0.29
CA ILE A 53 -7.94 -1.01 0.86
C ILE A 53 -8.48 0.31 1.38
N THR A 54 -8.42 0.50 2.70
CA THR A 54 -8.77 1.76 3.37
C THR A 54 -7.47 2.37 3.88
N ILE A 55 -7.19 3.62 3.53
CA ILE A 55 -6.00 4.35 3.97
C ILE A 55 -6.49 5.64 4.62
N LYS A 56 -6.04 5.92 5.85
CA LYS A 56 -6.24 7.22 6.50
C LYS A 56 -5.23 8.20 5.93
N ILE A 57 -5.69 9.36 5.47
CA ILE A 57 -4.87 10.40 4.86
C ILE A 57 -5.29 11.74 5.44
N ASN A 58 -4.33 12.64 5.66
CA ASN A 58 -4.62 14.01 6.09
C ASN A 58 -5.62 14.68 5.11
N PRO A 59 -6.72 15.29 5.60
CA PRO A 59 -7.72 15.96 4.76
C PRO A 59 -7.15 17.03 3.82
N PHE A 60 -6.07 17.71 4.23
CA PHE A 60 -5.39 18.69 3.39
C PHE A 60 -4.78 18.04 2.14
N HIS A 61 -4.13 16.88 2.30
CA HIS A 61 -3.53 16.13 1.20
C HIS A 61 -4.60 15.63 0.23
N ILE A 62 -5.73 15.13 0.74
CA ILE A 62 -6.86 14.70 -0.10
C ILE A 62 -7.36 15.85 -0.97
N THR A 63 -7.47 17.05 -0.39
CA THR A 63 -7.92 18.25 -1.11
C THR A 63 -6.94 18.65 -2.20
N ALA A 64 -5.64 18.64 -1.90
CA ALA A 64 -4.59 18.93 -2.87
C ALA A 64 -4.59 17.93 -4.03
N ILE A 65 -4.68 16.63 -3.73
CA ILE A 65 -4.73 15.56 -4.74
C ILE A 65 -5.96 15.72 -5.63
N LYS A 66 -7.13 16.03 -5.08
CA LYS A 66 -8.35 16.28 -5.87
C LYS A 66 -8.16 17.45 -6.83
N LYS A 67 -7.54 18.55 -6.39
CA LYS A 67 -7.25 19.69 -7.28
C LYS A 67 -6.31 19.29 -8.42
N LEU A 68 -5.23 18.58 -8.11
CA LEU A 68 -4.26 18.10 -9.11
C LEU A 68 -4.90 17.11 -10.10
N ALA A 69 -5.78 16.25 -9.62
CA ALA A 69 -6.53 15.30 -10.44
C ALA A 69 -7.47 16.02 -11.42
N THR A 70 -8.20 17.03 -10.96
CA THR A 70 -9.04 17.88 -11.81
C THR A 70 -8.21 18.60 -12.88
N MET A 71 -7.06 19.18 -12.51
CA MET A 71 -6.16 19.85 -13.47
C MET A 71 -5.64 18.89 -14.55
N LYS A 72 -5.45 17.60 -14.21
CA LYS A 72 -5.01 16.56 -15.13
C LYS A 72 -6.16 15.85 -15.85
N SER A 73 -7.40 16.27 -15.62
CA SER A 73 -8.62 15.63 -16.18
C SER A 73 -8.70 14.12 -15.91
N ILE A 74 -8.20 13.67 -14.75
CA ILE A 74 -8.16 12.27 -14.34
C ILE A 74 -8.84 12.13 -12.96
N PRO A 75 -9.58 11.05 -12.66
CA PRO A 75 -10.11 10.82 -11.32
C PRO A 75 -9.00 10.73 -10.26
N TYR A 76 -9.22 11.33 -9.09
CA TYR A 76 -8.19 11.37 -8.03
C TYR A 76 -7.76 9.97 -7.57
N GLN A 77 -8.65 8.98 -7.61
CA GLN A 77 -8.31 7.58 -7.30
C GLN A 77 -7.35 6.99 -8.33
N THR A 78 -7.50 7.33 -9.61
CA THR A 78 -6.61 6.89 -10.68
C THR A 78 -5.24 7.54 -10.55
N LEU A 79 -5.21 8.83 -10.21
CA LEU A 79 -3.95 9.56 -9.97
C LEU A 79 -3.15 8.93 -8.82
N ILE A 80 -3.81 8.65 -7.69
CA ILE A 80 -3.17 7.98 -6.54
C ILE A 80 -2.62 6.61 -6.93
N ARG A 81 -3.40 5.81 -7.68
CA ARG A 81 -2.94 4.50 -8.16
C ARG A 81 -1.73 4.60 -9.08
N HIS A 82 -1.71 5.61 -9.95
CA HIS A 82 -0.61 5.82 -10.89
C HIS A 82 0.67 6.20 -10.15
N TRP A 83 0.63 7.18 -9.25
CA TRP A 83 1.78 7.57 -8.44
C TRP A 83 2.30 6.42 -7.57
N LEU A 84 1.40 5.64 -6.96
CA LEU A 84 1.81 4.47 -6.17
C LEU A 84 2.58 3.45 -7.03
N ALA A 85 2.10 3.17 -8.24
CA ALA A 85 2.77 2.23 -9.15
C ALA A 85 4.12 2.77 -9.65
N GLU A 86 4.19 4.06 -9.95
CA GLU A 86 5.42 4.72 -10.40
C GLU A 86 6.49 4.71 -9.29
N GLU A 87 6.09 5.02 -8.06
CA GLU A 87 7.03 5.08 -6.94
C GLU A 87 7.54 3.70 -6.56
N ILE A 88 6.67 2.68 -6.51
CA ILE A 88 7.10 1.29 -6.32
C ILE A 88 8.10 0.87 -7.40
N LYS A 89 7.89 1.28 -8.65
CA LYS A 89 8.82 0.96 -9.75
C LYS A 89 10.18 1.61 -9.53
N LYS A 90 10.22 2.88 -9.10
CA LYS A 90 11.47 3.59 -8.81
C LYS A 90 12.24 2.94 -7.67
N GLU A 91 11.55 2.64 -6.57
CA GLU A 91 12.18 1.98 -5.41
C GLU A 91 12.78 0.62 -5.79
N LEU A 92 12.07 -0.17 -6.60
CA LEU A 92 12.61 -1.44 -7.10
C LEU A 92 13.82 -1.26 -8.01
N GLU A 93 13.80 -0.27 -8.91
CA GLU A 93 14.96 0.04 -9.78
C GLU A 93 16.18 0.54 -8.99
N LEU A 94 15.97 1.19 -7.84
CA LEU A 94 17.04 1.63 -6.95
C LEU A 94 17.65 0.47 -6.16
N VAL A 95 16.83 -0.50 -5.75
CA VAL A 95 17.27 -1.70 -5.02
C VAL A 95 18.00 -2.72 -5.92
N GLU A 96 17.73 -2.73 -7.23
CA GLU A 96 18.41 -3.60 -8.19
C GLU A 96 19.79 -3.09 -8.67
N ARG A 97 20.19 -1.87 -8.28
CA ARG A 97 21.51 -1.28 -8.59
C ARG A 97 22.50 -1.42 -7.45
#